data_AF-A0A3D2DM45-F1
#
_entry.id   AF-A0A3D2DM45-F1
#
_cell.length_a   1.000
_cell.length_b   1.000
_cell.length_c   1.000
_cell.angle_alpha   90.00
_cell.angle_beta   90.00
_cell.angle_gamma   90.00
#
_symmetry.space_group_name_H-M   'P 1'
#
loop_
_entity.id
_entity.type
_entity.pdbx_description
1 polymer ?
#
loop_
_entity_poly.entity_id
_entity_poly.type
_entity_poly.pdbx_seq_one_letter_code
_entity_poly.pdbx_strand_id
1 'polypeptide(L)' 'GALYKSMEFTGPGVSTLTMDDRFTIANMAIEAGGKNGIFPVDDLAREYMKEH' A
#
# COMPACT_ATOMS: atom_id res chain seq x y z
N GLY A 1 9.17 -14.74 -0.83
CA GLY A 1 9.75 -14.14 -2.06
C GLY A 1 10.50 -12.84 -1.81
N ALA A 2 10.09 -12.03 -0.83
CA ALA A 2 10.61 -10.67 -0.60
C ALA A 2 11.36 -10.50 0.72
N LEU A 3 12.05 -11.55 1.22
CA LEU A 3 12.73 -11.52 2.52
C LEU A 3 13.67 -10.31 2.66
N TYR A 4 13.45 -9.51 3.70
CA TYR A 4 14.16 -8.25 4.01
C TYR A 4 14.08 -7.15 2.94
N LYS A 5 13.07 -7.20 2.06
CA LYS A 5 12.80 -6.16 1.07
C LYS A 5 11.49 -5.45 1.39
N SER A 6 11.41 -4.19 0.97
CA SER A 6 10.14 -3.46 0.88
C SER A 6 9.41 -3.87 -0.39
N MET A 7 8.10 -4.08 -0.27
CA MET A 7 7.22 -4.30 -1.41
C MET A 7 6.50 -3.01 -1.74
N GLU A 8 6.83 -2.42 -2.89
CA GLU A 8 6.19 -1.22 -3.39
C GLU A 8 5.12 -1.59 -4.41
N PHE A 9 3.89 -1.18 -4.16
CA PHE A 9 2.74 -1.40 -5.05
C PHE A 9 2.52 -0.14 -5.89
N THR A 10 2.76 -0.24 -7.19
CA THR A 10 2.67 0.87 -8.15
C THR A 10 1.90 0.48 -9.41
N GLY A 11 1.69 1.44 -10.30
CA GLY A 11 1.05 1.23 -11.60
C GLY A 11 -0.40 1.75 -11.67
N PRO A 12 -1.01 1.71 -12.85
CA PRO A 12 -2.31 2.34 -13.11
C PRO A 12 -3.47 1.72 -12.30
N GLY A 13 -3.30 0.50 -11.79
CA GLY A 13 -4.30 -0.13 -10.92
C GLY A 13 -4.36 0.49 -9.52
N VAL A 14 -3.31 1.17 -9.04
CA VAL A 14 -3.30 1.74 -7.68
C VAL A 14 -4.33 2.86 -7.53
N SER A 15 -4.59 3.63 -8.60
CA SER A 15 -5.60 4.69 -8.59
C SER A 15 -7.04 4.16 -8.54
N THR A 16 -7.26 2.85 -8.72
CA THR A 16 -8.60 2.24 -8.59
C THR A 16 -8.85 1.67 -7.20
N LEU A 17 -7.86 1.70 -6.31
CA LEU A 17 -7.95 1.16 -4.95
C LEU A 17 -8.36 2.23 -3.96
N THR A 18 -9.27 1.89 -3.05
CA THR A 18 -9.59 2.71 -1.87
C THR A 18 -8.46 2.67 -0.84
N MET A 19 -8.51 3.51 0.20
CA MET A 19 -7.54 3.41 1.31
C MET A 19 -7.65 2.07 2.07
N ASP A 20 -8.87 1.56 2.26
CA ASP A 20 -9.09 0.26 2.92
C ASP A 20 -8.52 -0.91 2.12
N ASP A 21 -8.64 -0.86 0.79
CA ASP A 21 -7.98 -1.83 -0.10
C ASP A 21 -6.45 -1.78 0.07
N ARG A 22 -5.88 -0.57 0.08
CA ARG A 22 -4.43 -0.36 0.24
C ARG A 22 -3.95 -0.86 1.61
N PHE A 23 -4.70 -0.63 2.67
CA PHE A 23 -4.37 -1.14 4.01
C PHE A 23 -4.39 -2.66 4.05
N THR A 24 -5.42 -3.27 3.46
CA THR A 24 -5.54 -4.73 3.38
C THR A 24 -4.37 -5.34 2.62
N ILE A 25 -4.00 -4.77 1.46
CA ILE A 25 -2.86 -5.26 0.66
C ILE A 25 -1.53 -5.05 1.39
N ALA A 26 -1.31 -3.87 1.99
CA ALA A 26 -0.07 -3.58 2.71
C ALA A 26 0.10 -4.48 3.94
N ASN A 27 -1.01 -4.82 4.63
CA ASN A 27 -1.01 -5.78 5.73
C ASN A 27 -0.51 -7.16 5.28
N MET A 28 -0.84 -7.55 4.04
CA MET A 28 -0.45 -8.84 3.46
C MET A 28 0.98 -8.90 2.90
N ALA A 29 1.80 -7.85 3.10
CA ALA A 29 3.17 -7.84 2.62
C ALA A 29 4.07 -8.87 3.34
N ILE A 30 3.74 -9.22 4.59
CA ILE A 30 4.54 -10.15 5.40
C ILE A 30 4.41 -11.60 4.93
N GLU A 31 3.28 -11.98 4.34
CA GLU A 31 2.97 -13.29 3.79
C GLU A 31 3.84 -13.60 2.56
N ALA A 32 4.24 -12.55 1.83
CA ALA A 32 5.25 -12.65 0.77
C ALA A 32 6.69 -12.66 1.29
N GLY A 33 6.88 -12.50 2.61
CA GLY A 33 8.16 -12.36 3.31
C GLY A 33 8.70 -10.93 3.32
N GLY A 34 7.92 -9.94 2.90
CA GLY A 34 8.33 -8.53 2.87
C GLY A 34 8.54 -7.95 4.27
N LYS A 35 9.43 -6.96 4.39
CA LYS A 35 9.61 -6.20 5.64
C LYS A 35 8.43 -5.24 5.88
N ASN A 36 7.91 -4.68 4.79
CA ASN A 36 6.73 -3.81 4.77
C ASN A 36 6.14 -3.79 3.34
N GLY A 37 4.88 -3.36 3.25
CA GLY A 37 4.20 -2.98 2.01
C GLY A 37 4.00 -1.46 1.98
N ILE A 38 4.29 -0.83 0.85
CA ILE A 38 4.16 0.62 0.68
C ILE A 38 3.41 0.96 -0.60
N PHE A 39 2.66 2.06 -0.55
CA PHE A 39 1.97 2.67 -1.68
C PHE A 39 2.47 4.12 -1.84
N PRO A 40 2.46 4.67 -3.07
CA PRO A 40 2.73 6.09 -3.28
C PRO A 40 1.68 6.95 -2.56
N VAL A 41 2.11 8.13 -2.10
CA VAL A 41 1.21 9.13 -1.50
C VAL A 41 0.58 9.95 -2.63
N ASP A 42 -0.71 9.70 -2.87
CA ASP A 42 -1.54 10.42 -3.84
C ASP A 42 -2.63 11.25 -3.14
N ASP A 43 -3.51 11.85 -3.93
CA ASP A 43 -4.57 12.73 -3.41
C ASP A 43 -5.52 11.98 -2.47
N LEU A 44 -5.84 10.71 -2.76
CA LEU A 44 -6.67 9.88 -1.89
C LEU A 44 -6.03 9.70 -0.50
N ALA A 45 -4.74 9.41 -0.45
CA ALA A 45 -4.02 9.31 0.82
C ALA A 45 -4.00 10.65 1.58
N ARG A 46 -3.88 11.78 0.87
CA ARG A 46 -3.92 13.12 1.46
C ARG A 46 -5.31 13.49 1.97
N GLU A 47 -6.37 13.10 1.29
CA GLU A 47 -7.75 13.31 1.73
C GLU A 47 -8.03 12.51 2.99
N TYR A 48 -7.69 11.22 3.01
CA TYR A 48 -7.83 10.38 4.20
C TYR A 48 -7.13 10.96 5.42
N MET A 49 -5.91 11.49 5.27
CA MET A 49 -5.16 12.14 6.35
C MET A 49 -5.77 13.47 6.84
N LYS A 50 -6.64 14.12 6.05
CA LYS A 50 -7.34 15.34 6.49
C LYS A 50 -8.63 14.99 7.24
N GLU A 51 -9.22 13.85 6.93
CA GLU A 51 -10.49 13.39 7.49
C GLU A 51 -10.33 12.66 8.84
N HIS A 52 -9.11 12.19 9.16
CA HIS A 52 -8.77 11.41 10.35
C HIS A 52 -7.52 11.95 11.07
#